data_AF-A0A8E5HII4-F1
#
_entry.id   AF-A0A8E5HII4-F1
#
_cell.length_a   1.000
_cell.length_b   1.000
_cell.length_c   1.000
_cell.angle_alpha   90.00
_cell.angle_beta   90.00
_cell.angle_gamma   90.00
#
_symmetry.space_group_name_H-M   'P 1'
#
loop_
_entity.id
_entity.type
_entity.pdbx_description
1 polymer ?
#
loop_
_entity_poly.entity_id
_entity_poly.type
_entity_poly.pdbx_seq_one_letter_code
_entity_poly.pdbx_strand_id
1 'polypeptide(L)'
;MPPRLPCSALRSPAPPFRLPTARALSSTPAPASPPRDAPAPHARSSSSGDLLSLIHDKPRRAGRLARPVARPGETASNLLSRLERETKHRRESLEALRNEKISTDYLKQMPRRWDAGDVYSPHDLSPAEMQKWRRRSARRSDVVDALGIRPLDMYKNFSLVQEFTTSSGQIIHSSGTSLRPVNQRKIAKMIRRVQGMGIYPTIHDHPEMIRENFFPPSKTHH
;
A
#
# COMPACT_ATOMS: atom_id res chain seq x y z
N MET A 1 70.96 13.07 -2.30
CA MET A 1 70.02 12.03 -1.81
C MET A 1 70.63 11.40 -0.55
N PRO A 2 70.25 11.85 0.66
CA PRO A 2 70.68 11.18 1.89
C PRO A 2 69.79 9.95 2.23
N PRO A 3 70.37 8.90 2.85
CA PRO A 3 69.69 7.62 3.10
C PRO A 3 68.69 7.64 4.26
N ARG A 4 67.69 6.76 4.15
CA ARG A 4 66.56 6.59 5.08
C ARG A 4 66.95 5.71 6.28
N LEU A 5 66.60 6.15 7.49
CA LEU A 5 66.61 5.33 8.71
C LEU A 5 65.20 4.76 8.98
N PRO A 6 65.07 3.52 9.49
CA PRO A 6 63.79 2.93 9.89
C PRO A 6 63.46 3.28 11.35
N CYS A 7 62.35 4.00 11.56
CA CYS A 7 61.75 4.14 12.89
C CYS A 7 60.79 2.98 13.16
N SER A 8 61.24 2.03 13.98
CA SER A 8 60.42 1.08 14.70
C SER A 8 59.99 1.68 16.05
N ALA A 9 58.68 1.74 16.33
CA ALA A 9 58.13 1.93 17.67
C ALA A 9 56.68 1.39 17.68
N LEU A 10 56.45 0.23 18.29
CA LEU A 10 55.96 0.05 19.66
C LEU A 10 54.43 0.01 19.74
N ARG A 11 53.96 -1.24 19.66
CA ARG A 11 52.70 -1.76 20.18
C ARG A 11 52.53 -1.37 21.65
N SER A 12 51.38 -0.79 22.00
CA SER A 12 50.95 -0.62 23.39
C SER A 12 49.50 -1.14 23.55
N PRO A 13 49.17 -1.79 24.69
CA PRO A 13 47.99 -2.61 24.85
C PRO A 13 46.75 -1.83 25.33
N ALA A 14 45.59 -2.41 25.05
CA ALA A 14 44.27 -1.95 25.46
C ALA A 14 44.09 -1.92 27.00
N PRO A 15 43.30 -0.97 27.54
CA PRO A 15 42.75 -1.07 28.88
C PRO A 15 41.31 -1.65 28.90
N PRO A 16 40.89 -2.23 30.05
CA PRO A 16 39.74 -3.14 30.16
C PRO A 16 38.39 -2.45 30.44
N PHE A 17 37.34 -3.17 30.02
CA PHE A 17 36.00 -3.27 30.59
C PHE A 17 35.46 -2.08 31.41
N ARG A 18 34.49 -1.36 30.83
CA ARG A 18 33.49 -0.58 31.58
C ARG A 18 32.12 -1.24 31.42
N LEU A 19 31.51 -1.54 32.57
CA LEU A 19 30.19 -2.14 32.76
C LEU A 19 29.08 -1.33 32.06
N PRO A 20 28.05 -1.97 31.48
CA PRO A 20 26.85 -1.25 31.08
C PRO A 20 25.96 -0.98 32.30
N THR A 21 25.77 0.29 32.63
CA THR A 21 24.73 0.74 33.56
C THR A 21 23.37 0.31 33.01
N ALA A 22 22.66 -0.51 33.79
CA ALA A 22 21.31 -0.96 33.48
C ALA A 22 20.39 0.26 33.32
N ARG A 23 19.84 0.47 32.12
CA ARG A 23 18.71 1.37 31.91
C ARG A 23 17.44 0.65 32.38
N ALA A 24 16.79 1.25 33.37
CA ALA A 24 15.51 0.81 33.89
C ALA A 24 14.45 0.74 32.77
N LEU A 25 13.73 -0.38 32.74
CA LEU A 25 12.53 -0.58 31.94
C LEU A 25 11.39 0.24 32.57
N SER A 26 11.03 1.36 31.95
CA SER A 26 9.78 2.05 32.24
C SER A 26 8.72 1.56 31.25
N SER A 27 7.73 0.82 31.77
CA SER A 27 6.55 0.40 31.02
C SER A 27 5.44 1.42 31.24
N THR A 28 5.26 2.34 30.29
CA THR A 28 4.02 3.10 30.13
C THR A 28 3.51 2.86 28.71
N PRO A 29 2.28 2.36 28.51
CA PRO A 29 1.68 2.35 27.19
C PRO A 29 1.27 3.78 26.82
N ALA A 30 2.10 4.45 26.01
CA ALA A 30 1.71 5.71 25.39
C ALA A 30 0.60 5.42 24.35
N PRO A 31 -0.58 6.08 24.42
CA PRO A 31 -1.55 6.01 23.35
C PRO A 31 -0.98 6.68 22.10
N ALA A 32 -0.94 5.94 21.00
CA ALA A 32 -0.51 6.43 19.70
C ALA A 32 -1.36 7.63 19.27
N SER A 33 -0.70 8.75 19.00
CA SER A 33 -1.31 9.88 18.30
C SER A 33 -1.66 9.47 16.86
N PRO A 34 -2.86 9.84 16.36
CA PRO A 34 -3.22 9.57 14.97
C PRO A 34 -2.35 10.41 14.01
N PRO A 35 -1.98 9.86 12.84
CA PRO A 35 -1.23 10.62 11.86
C PRO A 35 -2.04 11.80 11.31
N ARG A 36 -1.33 12.92 11.22
CA ARG A 36 -1.72 14.20 10.62
C ARG A 36 -2.12 14.02 9.15
N ASP A 37 -3.20 14.69 8.78
CA ASP A 37 -3.87 14.70 7.48
C ASP A 37 -2.94 14.86 6.26
N ALA A 38 -3.18 14.03 5.24
CA ALA A 38 -2.89 14.29 3.84
C ALA A 38 -4.18 14.04 3.03
N PRO A 39 -4.40 14.76 1.92
CA PRO A 39 -5.73 15.18 1.47
C PRO A 39 -6.55 14.02 0.88
N ALA A 40 -7.78 13.92 1.34
CA ALA A 40 -8.79 13.02 0.81
C ALA A 40 -9.06 13.30 -0.68
N PRO A 41 -9.15 12.28 -1.56
CA PRO A 41 -9.82 12.44 -2.82
C PRO A 41 -11.32 12.62 -2.55
N HIS A 42 -11.87 13.75 -2.99
CA HIS A 42 -13.29 14.08 -2.89
C HIS A 42 -14.14 13.17 -3.78
N ALA A 43 -14.28 11.90 -3.42
CA ALA A 43 -15.34 11.06 -3.94
C ALA A 43 -16.62 11.41 -3.17
N ARG A 44 -17.36 12.41 -3.67
CA ARG A 44 -18.75 12.61 -3.31
C ARG A 44 -19.54 11.39 -3.80
N SER A 45 -19.64 10.35 -2.98
CA SER A 45 -20.66 9.32 -3.19
C SER A 45 -22.01 9.99 -2.87
N SER A 46 -22.66 10.51 -3.90
CA SER A 46 -24.05 10.91 -3.86
C SER A 46 -24.88 9.70 -3.42
N SER A 47 -25.24 9.64 -2.15
CA SER A 47 -26.21 8.70 -1.59
C SER A 47 -27.63 9.12 -2.02
N SER A 48 -27.84 9.24 -3.33
CA SER A 48 -29.11 9.52 -3.98
C SER A 48 -29.86 8.24 -4.36
N GLY A 49 -29.29 7.06 -4.03
CA GLY A 49 -29.81 5.75 -4.42
C GLY A 49 -30.99 5.23 -3.61
N ASP A 50 -31.15 5.65 -2.35
CA ASP A 50 -32.13 5.02 -1.44
C ASP A 50 -33.53 5.65 -1.47
N LEU A 51 -33.74 6.74 -2.21
CA LEU A 51 -35.07 7.32 -2.41
C LEU A 51 -35.78 6.81 -3.69
N LEU A 52 -35.07 6.08 -4.56
CA LEU A 52 -35.63 5.56 -5.82
C LEU A 52 -36.32 4.20 -5.68
N SER A 53 -36.11 3.47 -4.58
CA SER A 53 -36.78 2.20 -4.30
C SER A 53 -38.22 2.37 -3.79
N LEU A 54 -38.64 3.58 -3.43
CA LEU A 54 -40.01 3.88 -3.00
C LEU A 54 -40.98 4.21 -4.15
N ILE A 55 -40.48 4.40 -5.39
CA ILE A 55 -41.27 4.96 -6.51
C ILE A 55 -41.69 3.89 -7.54
N HIS A 56 -41.19 2.65 -7.44
CA HIS A 56 -41.43 1.60 -8.45
C HIS A 56 -42.45 0.52 -8.07
N ASP A 57 -43.48 0.85 -7.28
CA ASP A 57 -44.70 0.02 -7.20
C ASP A 57 -45.87 0.76 -7.87
N LYS A 58 -46.09 0.45 -9.15
CA LYS A 58 -47.25 0.89 -9.93
C LYS A 58 -48.30 -0.22 -9.85
N PRO A 59 -49.36 -0.13 -9.01
CA PRO A 59 -50.39 -1.15 -9.00
C PRO A 59 -51.19 -1.06 -10.30
N ARG A 60 -51.12 -2.12 -11.13
CA ARG A 60 -52.05 -2.34 -12.22
C ARG A 60 -53.46 -2.50 -11.63
N ARG A 61 -54.36 -1.64 -12.09
CA ARG A 61 -55.77 -1.53 -11.75
C ARG A 61 -56.49 -2.84 -12.16
N ALA A 62 -56.80 -3.69 -11.20
CA ALA A 62 -57.73 -4.81 -11.35
C ALA A 62 -58.62 -4.90 -10.11
N GLY A 63 -59.95 -4.84 -10.32
CA GLY A 63 -60.98 -5.28 -9.38
C GLY A 63 -61.11 -4.52 -8.05
N ARG A 64 -62.14 -3.69 -7.93
CA ARG A 64 -62.65 -3.22 -6.62
C ARG A 64 -63.18 -4.43 -5.84
N LEU A 65 -62.43 -4.90 -4.85
CA LEU A 65 -62.96 -5.65 -3.70
C LEU A 65 -62.49 -4.95 -2.42
N ALA A 66 -63.44 -4.81 -1.49
CA ALA A 66 -63.41 -4.20 -0.16
C ALA A 66 -62.04 -3.75 0.39
N ARG A 67 -61.90 -2.44 0.59
CA ARG A 67 -60.87 -1.86 1.48
C ARG A 67 -61.26 -2.21 2.92
N PRO A 68 -60.48 -3.02 3.67
CA PRO A 68 -60.79 -3.25 5.07
C PRO A 68 -60.67 -1.92 5.82
N VAL A 69 -61.69 -1.59 6.59
CA VAL A 69 -61.66 -0.47 7.53
C VAL A 69 -60.61 -0.85 8.58
N ALA A 70 -59.38 -0.35 8.41
CA ALA A 70 -58.28 -0.63 9.31
C ALA A 70 -58.70 -0.25 10.74
N ARG A 71 -58.67 -1.23 11.65
CA ARG A 71 -59.05 -1.01 13.04
C ARG A 71 -58.07 -0.01 13.67
N PRO A 72 -58.51 0.92 14.54
CA PRO A 72 -57.61 1.84 15.25
C PRO A 72 -56.59 1.02 16.06
N GLY A 73 -55.37 0.86 15.55
CA GLY A 73 -54.34 -0.02 16.12
C GLY A 73 -53.58 -0.85 15.06
N GLU A 74 -54.23 -1.29 13.99
CA GLU A 74 -53.58 -2.08 12.93
C GLU A 74 -52.56 -1.23 12.13
N THR A 75 -52.89 0.03 11.86
CA THR A 75 -51.98 0.98 11.19
C THR A 75 -50.72 1.24 12.02
N ALA A 76 -50.85 1.36 13.34
CA ALA A 76 -49.74 1.52 14.26
C ALA A 76 -48.87 0.24 14.32
N SER A 77 -49.48 -0.95 14.35
CA SER A 77 -48.76 -2.23 14.34
C SER A 77 -47.93 -2.45 13.07
N ASN A 78 -48.46 -2.05 11.91
CA ASN A 78 -47.76 -2.15 10.63
C ASN A 78 -46.55 -1.20 10.57
N LEU A 79 -46.66 0.02 11.10
CA LEU A 79 -45.54 0.96 11.20
C LEU A 79 -44.43 0.45 12.14
N LEU A 80 -44.80 -0.12 13.29
CA LEU A 80 -43.86 -0.77 14.22
C LEU A 80 -43.12 -1.92 13.53
N SER A 81 -43.83 -2.81 12.83
CA SER A 81 -43.20 -3.93 12.10
C SER A 81 -42.23 -3.46 11.00
N ARG A 82 -42.48 -2.29 10.39
CA ARG A 82 -41.60 -1.69 9.37
C ARG A 82 -40.33 -1.14 9.99
N LEU A 83 -40.44 -0.44 11.12
CA LEU A 83 -39.30 0.08 11.89
C LEU A 83 -38.44 -1.04 12.47
N GLU A 84 -39.06 -2.12 12.95
CA GLU A 84 -38.34 -3.31 13.43
C GLU A 84 -37.54 -3.97 12.30
N ARG A 85 -38.11 -4.09 11.10
CA ARG A 85 -37.40 -4.58 9.92
C ARG A 85 -36.26 -3.65 9.49
N GLU A 86 -36.49 -2.33 9.50
CA GLU A 86 -35.47 -1.35 9.13
C GLU A 86 -34.30 -1.34 10.14
N THR A 87 -34.60 -1.39 11.43
CA THR A 87 -33.58 -1.46 12.48
C THR A 87 -32.82 -2.78 12.46
N LYS A 88 -33.50 -3.89 12.15
CA LYS A 88 -32.86 -5.20 11.94
C LYS A 88 -31.93 -5.18 10.72
N HIS A 89 -32.41 -4.69 9.57
CA HIS A 89 -31.59 -4.55 8.35
C HIS A 89 -30.39 -3.62 8.58
N ARG A 90 -30.58 -2.51 9.31
CA ARG A 90 -29.49 -1.61 9.70
C ARG A 90 -28.47 -2.33 10.59
N ARG A 91 -28.90 -3.11 11.58
CA ARG A 91 -28.00 -3.92 12.43
C ARG A 91 -27.23 -4.96 11.61
N GLU A 92 -27.92 -5.72 10.76
CA GLU A 92 -27.31 -6.71 9.87
C GLU A 92 -26.27 -6.07 8.94
N SER A 93 -26.56 -4.89 8.39
CA SER A 93 -25.61 -4.16 7.55
C SER A 93 -24.36 -3.71 8.33
N LEU A 94 -24.52 -3.26 9.58
CA LEU A 94 -23.40 -2.89 10.45
C LEU A 94 -22.57 -4.10 10.87
N GLU A 95 -23.22 -5.23 11.13
CA GLU A 95 -22.54 -6.49 11.45
C GLU A 95 -21.76 -7.03 10.23
N ALA A 96 -22.33 -6.93 9.03
CA ALA A 96 -21.64 -7.28 7.79
C ALA A 96 -20.37 -6.44 7.60
N LEU A 97 -20.45 -5.11 7.79
CA LEU A 97 -19.28 -4.21 7.73
C LEU A 97 -18.25 -4.53 8.82
N ARG A 98 -18.70 -4.92 10.02
CA ARG A 98 -17.80 -5.34 11.10
C ARG A 98 -17.07 -6.63 10.75
N ASN A 99 -17.79 -7.61 10.22
CA ASN A 99 -17.24 -8.89 9.81
C ASN A 99 -16.26 -8.74 8.64
N GLU A 100 -16.58 -7.86 7.69
CA GLU A 100 -15.67 -7.49 6.60
C GLU A 100 -14.36 -6.93 7.17
N LYS A 101 -14.42 -5.93 8.06
CA LYS A 101 -13.22 -5.38 8.69
C LYS A 101 -12.38 -6.45 9.39
N ILE A 102 -13.02 -7.27 10.23
CA ILE A 102 -12.36 -8.38 10.93
C ILE A 102 -11.68 -9.32 9.94
N SER A 103 -12.39 -9.71 8.87
CA SER A 103 -11.84 -10.60 7.85
C SER A 103 -10.64 -9.98 7.13
N THR A 104 -10.70 -8.69 6.78
CA THR A 104 -9.59 -7.99 6.13
C THR A 104 -8.36 -7.89 7.03
N ASP A 105 -8.56 -7.73 8.34
CA ASP A 105 -7.47 -7.65 9.30
C ASP A 105 -6.77 -9.00 9.49
N TYR A 106 -7.52 -10.11 9.51
CA TYR A 106 -6.93 -11.45 9.49
C TYR A 106 -6.16 -11.74 8.21
N LEU A 107 -6.67 -11.32 7.04
CA LEU A 107 -5.96 -11.48 5.77
C LEU A 107 -4.64 -10.69 5.74
N LYS A 108 -4.60 -9.47 6.30
CA LYS A 108 -3.36 -8.68 6.41
C LYS A 108 -2.33 -9.32 7.36
N GLN A 109 -2.79 -10.08 8.36
CA GLN A 109 -1.90 -10.79 9.27
C GLN A 109 -1.17 -11.95 8.60
N MET A 110 -1.69 -12.49 7.49
CA MET A 110 -1.07 -13.55 6.69
C MET A 110 -0.02 -12.98 5.71
N PRO A 111 1.29 -13.13 5.97
CA PRO A 111 2.33 -12.53 5.14
C PRO A 111 2.67 -13.37 3.91
N ARG A 112 2.40 -14.68 3.94
CA ARG A 112 2.64 -15.61 2.83
C ARG A 112 1.43 -15.63 1.91
N ARG A 113 1.69 -15.52 0.59
CA ARG A 113 0.72 -15.81 -0.46
C ARG A 113 0.87 -17.28 -0.83
N TRP A 114 -0.24 -18.02 -0.81
CA TRP A 114 -0.27 -19.44 -1.15
C TRP A 114 -0.69 -19.60 -2.60
N ASP A 115 0.11 -20.36 -3.36
CA ASP A 115 -0.20 -20.71 -4.73
C ASP A 115 -0.77 -22.13 -4.80
N ALA A 116 -1.57 -22.41 -5.82
CA ALA A 116 -2.11 -23.75 -6.03
C ALA A 116 -0.98 -24.74 -6.31
N GLY A 117 -0.93 -25.85 -5.56
CA GLY A 117 0.13 -26.85 -5.66
C GLY A 117 1.23 -26.71 -4.59
N ASP A 118 1.23 -25.63 -3.80
CA ASP A 118 2.09 -25.53 -2.62
C ASP A 118 1.70 -26.58 -1.58
N VAL A 119 2.67 -27.42 -1.19
CA VAL A 119 2.52 -28.34 -0.06
C VAL A 119 2.78 -27.58 1.23
N TYR A 120 1.88 -27.73 2.20
CA TYR A 120 2.02 -27.13 3.52
C TYR A 120 2.20 -28.20 4.60
N SER A 121 2.92 -27.83 5.64
CA SER A 121 3.00 -28.53 6.91
C SER A 121 2.26 -27.72 7.99
N PRO A 122 1.80 -28.35 9.09
CA PRO A 122 1.23 -27.60 10.21
C PRO A 122 2.17 -26.52 10.77
N HIS A 123 3.49 -26.70 10.61
CA HIS A 123 4.49 -25.73 11.05
C HIS A 123 4.47 -24.43 10.25
N ASP A 124 4.07 -24.46 8.96
CA ASP A 124 4.04 -23.29 8.09
C ASP A 124 3.01 -22.23 8.51
N LEU A 125 2.02 -22.63 9.33
CA LEU A 125 1.01 -21.73 9.92
C LEU A 125 1.45 -21.16 11.28
N SER A 126 2.64 -21.54 11.77
CA SER A 126 3.17 -21.05 13.03
C SER A 126 3.56 -19.57 12.94
N PRO A 127 3.35 -18.77 14.01
CA PRO A 127 3.81 -17.38 14.05
C PRO A 127 5.31 -17.21 13.74
N ALA A 128 6.13 -18.21 14.08
CA ALA A 128 7.57 -18.18 13.82
C ALA A 128 7.88 -18.23 12.32
N GLU A 129 7.20 -19.09 11.56
CA GLU A 129 7.35 -19.18 10.10
C GLU A 129 6.77 -17.94 9.44
N MET A 130 5.57 -17.50 9.85
CA MET A 130 4.96 -16.26 9.36
C MET A 130 5.92 -15.06 9.47
N GLN A 131 6.69 -14.97 10.56
CA GLN A 131 7.65 -13.89 10.74
C GLN A 131 8.84 -13.95 9.77
N LYS A 132 9.23 -15.14 9.29
CA LYS A 132 10.25 -15.28 8.23
C LYS A 132 9.74 -14.71 6.91
N TRP A 133 8.50 -15.03 6.55
CA TRP A 133 7.84 -14.53 5.33
C TRP A 133 7.57 -13.02 5.36
N ARG A 134 7.46 -12.41 6.55
CA ARG A 134 7.33 -10.96 6.70
C ARG A 134 8.59 -10.20 6.24
N ARG A 135 9.76 -10.85 6.24
CA ARG A 135 11.01 -10.22 5.81
C ARG A 135 11.04 -10.16 4.29
N ARG A 136 11.07 -8.94 3.73
CA ARG A 136 11.28 -8.73 2.29
C ARG A 136 12.65 -9.27 1.90
N SER A 137 12.67 -10.36 1.14
CA SER A 137 13.90 -10.86 0.53
C SER A 137 14.35 -9.89 -0.57
N ALA A 138 15.64 -9.60 -0.62
CA ALA A 138 16.21 -8.83 -1.73
C ALA A 138 16.05 -9.63 -3.03
N ARG A 139 15.82 -8.93 -4.15
CA ARG A 139 15.80 -9.57 -5.47
C ARG A 139 17.16 -10.24 -5.69
N ARG A 140 17.15 -11.54 -6.01
CA ARG A 140 18.38 -12.33 -6.19
C ARG A 140 19.04 -12.06 -7.54
N SER A 141 18.25 -11.68 -8.54
CA SER A 141 18.71 -11.44 -9.92
C SER A 141 18.64 -9.95 -10.28
N ASP A 142 19.70 -9.46 -10.91
CA ASP A 142 19.74 -8.11 -11.48
C ASP A 142 18.79 -8.04 -12.68
N VAL A 143 17.85 -7.08 -12.66
CA VAL A 143 16.84 -6.88 -13.71
C VAL A 143 17.47 -6.50 -15.04
N VAL A 144 18.56 -5.73 -15.04
CA VAL A 144 19.25 -5.27 -16.26
C VAL A 144 19.91 -6.45 -16.97
N ASP A 145 20.53 -7.36 -16.21
CA ASP A 145 21.15 -8.57 -16.75
C ASP A 145 20.08 -9.58 -17.19
N ALA A 146 19.00 -9.73 -16.43
CA ALA A 146 17.89 -10.63 -16.77
C ALA A 146 17.17 -10.23 -18.08
N LEU A 147 17.03 -8.93 -18.33
CA LEU A 147 16.43 -8.40 -19.55
C LEU A 147 17.44 -8.21 -20.70
N GLY A 148 18.75 -8.35 -20.45
CA GLY A 148 19.79 -8.19 -21.47
C GLY A 148 19.89 -6.78 -22.06
N ILE A 149 19.38 -5.77 -21.38
CA ILE A 149 19.30 -4.39 -21.89
C ILE A 149 20.59 -3.62 -21.60
N ARG A 150 20.96 -2.71 -22.52
CA ARG A 150 22.08 -1.78 -22.34
C ARG A 150 21.54 -0.42 -21.87
N PRO A 151 21.76 -0.01 -20.59
CA PRO A 151 21.20 1.23 -20.07
C PRO A 151 21.58 2.48 -20.87
N LEU A 152 22.83 2.56 -21.33
CA LEU A 152 23.32 3.77 -22.01
C LEU A 152 22.58 4.11 -23.31
N ASP A 153 21.98 3.11 -23.96
CA ASP A 153 21.23 3.29 -25.21
C ASP A 153 19.77 3.61 -24.95
N MET A 154 19.25 3.22 -23.79
CA MET A 154 17.85 3.35 -23.40
C MET A 154 17.52 4.73 -22.77
N TYR A 155 18.38 5.73 -22.95
CA TYR A 155 18.21 7.05 -22.33
C TYR A 155 16.94 7.80 -22.78
N LYS A 156 16.34 7.39 -23.90
CA LYS A 156 15.07 7.95 -24.43
C LYS A 156 13.83 7.33 -23.77
N ASN A 157 13.98 6.22 -23.04
CA ASN A 157 12.87 5.55 -22.36
C ASN A 157 12.67 6.16 -20.97
N PHE A 158 11.68 7.06 -20.84
CA PHE A 158 11.40 7.75 -19.58
C PHE A 158 10.87 6.84 -18.49
N SER A 159 10.11 5.79 -18.84
CA SER A 159 9.62 4.82 -17.87
C SER A 159 10.77 4.05 -17.21
N LEU A 160 11.81 3.72 -17.98
CA LEU A 160 13.01 3.08 -17.44
C LEU A 160 13.78 4.02 -16.51
N VAL A 161 13.91 5.30 -16.89
CA VAL A 161 14.54 6.31 -16.03
C VAL A 161 13.78 6.45 -14.70
N GLN A 162 12.46 6.54 -14.76
CA GLN A 162 11.58 6.73 -13.60
C GLN A 162 11.72 5.60 -12.58
N GLU A 163 11.80 4.34 -13.01
CA GLU A 163 11.95 3.18 -12.12
C GLU A 163 13.22 3.27 -11.24
N PHE A 164 14.27 3.96 -11.71
CA PHE A 164 15.55 4.11 -11.00
C PHE A 164 15.76 5.49 -10.38
N THR A 165 14.75 6.36 -10.44
CA THR A 165 14.75 7.67 -9.76
C THR A 165 13.67 7.73 -8.68
N THR A 166 13.93 8.45 -7.61
CA THR A 166 12.90 8.83 -6.64
C THR A 166 11.92 9.82 -7.29
N SER A 167 10.71 9.95 -6.76
CA SER A 167 9.72 10.96 -7.20
C SER A 167 10.28 12.40 -7.26
N SER A 168 11.34 12.69 -6.49
CA SER A 168 12.09 13.94 -6.49
C SER A 168 13.24 14.03 -7.52
N GLY A 169 13.32 13.10 -8.47
CA GLY A 169 14.33 13.07 -9.54
C GLY A 169 15.73 12.60 -9.14
N GLN A 170 15.93 12.18 -7.88
CA GLN A 170 17.21 11.69 -7.37
C GLN A 170 17.45 10.22 -7.78
N ILE A 171 18.70 9.84 -8.06
CA ILE A 171 19.05 8.45 -8.39
C ILE A 171 18.96 7.57 -7.14
N ILE A 172 18.19 6.49 -7.21
CA ILE A 172 18.02 5.55 -6.08
C ILE A 172 19.34 4.82 -5.80
N HIS A 173 19.67 4.65 -4.51
CA HIS A 173 20.85 3.90 -4.07
C HIS A 173 20.76 2.40 -4.43
N SER A 174 21.91 1.71 -4.54
CA SER A 174 21.95 0.28 -4.91
C SER A 174 21.18 -0.64 -3.96
N SER A 175 21.00 -0.22 -2.70
CA SER A 175 20.17 -0.94 -1.72
C SER A 175 18.68 -0.90 -2.06
N GLY A 176 18.21 0.16 -2.73
CA GLY A 176 16.83 0.29 -3.18
C GLY A 176 16.60 -0.40 -4.53
N THR A 177 17.56 -0.29 -5.45
CA THR A 177 17.43 -0.85 -6.81
C THR A 177 17.76 -2.34 -6.88
N SER A 178 18.53 -2.88 -5.92
CA SER A 178 19.04 -4.25 -5.92
C SER A 178 19.82 -4.64 -7.19
N LEU A 179 20.43 -3.67 -7.87
CA LEU A 179 21.26 -3.88 -9.05
C LEU A 179 22.71 -4.22 -8.66
N ARG A 180 23.41 -4.90 -9.57
CA ARG A 180 24.85 -5.12 -9.45
C ARG A 180 25.59 -3.77 -9.54
N PRO A 181 26.70 -3.56 -8.80
CA PRO A 181 27.41 -2.27 -8.81
C PRO A 181 27.84 -1.79 -10.21
N VAL A 182 28.15 -2.72 -11.12
CA VAL A 182 28.52 -2.40 -12.51
C VAL A 182 27.32 -1.82 -13.26
N ASN A 183 26.15 -2.44 -13.14
CA ASN A 183 24.94 -2.00 -13.82
C ASN A 183 24.35 -0.75 -13.18
N GLN A 184 24.42 -0.63 -11.84
CA GLN A 184 24.08 0.59 -11.13
C GLN A 184 24.86 1.81 -11.67
N ARG A 185 26.17 1.66 -11.96
CA ARG A 185 26.96 2.74 -12.59
C ARG A 185 26.50 3.07 -14.00
N LYS A 186 26.13 2.06 -14.81
CA LYS A 186 25.60 2.26 -16.18
C LYS A 186 24.26 2.99 -16.15
N ILE A 187 23.35 2.59 -15.26
CA ILE A 187 22.06 3.25 -15.02
C ILE A 187 22.27 4.69 -14.54
N ALA A 188 23.12 4.91 -13.54
CA ALA A 188 23.44 6.25 -13.06
C ALA A 188 24.03 7.15 -14.17
N LYS A 189 24.89 6.60 -15.04
CA LYS A 189 25.46 7.31 -16.18
C LYS A 189 24.40 7.67 -17.23
N MET A 190 23.46 6.76 -17.50
CA MET A 190 22.30 7.02 -18.36
C MET A 190 21.42 8.15 -17.80
N ILE A 191 21.09 8.11 -16.49
CA ILE A 191 20.24 9.13 -15.85
C ILE A 191 20.89 10.51 -15.89
N ARG A 192 22.18 10.60 -15.51
CA ARG A 192 22.92 11.87 -15.58
C ARG A 192 23.02 12.42 -17.00
N ARG A 193 23.13 11.53 -18.01
CA ARG A 193 23.13 11.92 -19.41
C ARG A 193 21.80 12.55 -19.81
N VAL A 194 20.67 11.89 -19.53
CA VAL A 194 19.35 12.39 -19.96
C VAL A 194 18.96 13.69 -19.23
N GLN A 195 19.34 13.82 -17.95
CA GLN A 195 19.20 15.06 -17.18
C GLN A 195 20.10 16.17 -17.73
N GLY A 196 21.36 15.87 -18.04
CA GLY A 196 22.30 16.83 -18.63
C GLY A 196 21.94 17.26 -20.06
N MET A 197 21.22 16.42 -20.81
CA MET A 197 20.64 16.77 -22.12
C MET A 197 19.37 17.61 -22.00
N GLY A 198 18.78 17.76 -20.82
CA GLY A 198 17.54 18.51 -20.61
C GLY A 198 16.27 17.79 -21.08
N ILE A 199 16.34 16.47 -21.34
CA ILE A 199 15.18 15.69 -21.81
C ILE A 199 14.34 15.20 -20.62
N TYR A 200 14.98 14.91 -19.47
CA TYR A 200 14.31 14.44 -18.26
C TYR A 200 14.49 15.44 -17.10
N PRO A 201 13.44 15.78 -16.32
CA PRO A 201 13.56 16.74 -15.24
C PRO A 201 14.45 16.26 -14.08
N THR A 202 15.01 17.21 -13.33
CA THR A 202 15.91 16.91 -12.20
C THR A 202 15.23 16.88 -10.84
N ILE A 203 14.08 17.56 -10.70
CA ILE A 203 13.40 17.80 -9.41
C ILE A 203 12.16 16.89 -9.22
N HIS A 204 11.60 16.39 -10.31
CA HIS A 204 10.35 15.64 -10.33
C HIS A 204 10.35 14.62 -11.47
N ASP A 205 9.40 13.69 -11.43
CA ASP A 205 9.16 12.75 -12.51
C ASP A 205 8.75 13.45 -13.81
N HIS A 206 8.96 12.78 -14.94
CA HIS A 206 8.57 13.31 -16.25
C HIS A 206 7.06 13.59 -16.29
N PRO A 207 6.61 14.77 -16.79
CA PRO A 207 5.21 15.20 -16.71
C PRO A 207 4.21 14.22 -17.34
N GLU A 208 4.58 13.63 -18.48
CA GLU A 208 3.74 12.60 -19.13
C GLU A 208 3.56 11.33 -18.30
N MET A 209 4.51 10.99 -17.42
CA MET A 209 4.40 9.80 -16.56
C MET A 209 3.50 10.05 -15.35
N ILE A 210 3.43 11.28 -14.84
CA ILE A 210 2.59 11.64 -13.70
C ILE A 210 1.20 12.11 -14.12
N ARG A 211 0.96 12.31 -15.42
CA ARG A 211 -0.30 12.80 -15.98
C ARG A 211 -1.51 12.02 -15.47
N GLU A 212 -1.43 10.68 -15.47
CA GLU A 212 -2.50 9.79 -15.03
C GLU A 212 -2.88 9.97 -13.55
N ASN A 213 -1.93 10.38 -12.70
CA ASN A 213 -2.19 10.63 -11.29
C ASN A 213 -2.99 11.92 -11.07
N PHE A 214 -2.82 12.92 -11.95
CA PHE A 214 -3.49 14.22 -11.85
C PHE A 214 -4.78 14.30 -12.66
N PHE A 215 -4.79 13.67 -13.84
CA PHE A 215 -5.90 13.70 -14.79
C PHE A 215 -6.31 12.27 -15.13
N PRO A 216 -7.01 11.57 -14.22
CA PRO A 216 -7.48 10.23 -14.51
C PRO A 216 -8.40 10.28 -15.75
N PRO A 217 -8.30 9.31 -16.67
CA PRO A 217 -9.16 9.28 -17.84
C PRO A 217 -10.61 9.23 -17.38
N SER A 218 -11.46 10.08 -17.97
CA SER A 218 -12.90 9.98 -17.76
C SER A 218 -13.32 8.56 -18.12
N LYS A 219 -13.97 7.86 -17.17
CA LYS A 219 -14.46 6.50 -17.36
C LYS A 219 -15.36 6.47 -18.60
N THR A 220 -14.79 6.09 -19.72
CA THR A 220 -15.52 5.83 -20.96
C THR A 220 -16.12 4.45 -20.75
N HIS A 221 -17.41 4.42 -20.38
CA HIS A 221 -18.20 3.20 -20.37
C HIS A 221 -18.32 2.71 -21.81
N HIS A 222 -17.50 1.73 -22.17
CA HIS A 222 -17.71 0.88 -23.35
C HIS A 222 -18.60 -0.30 -22.99
#